data_AF-A0A0L7QYY2-F1
#
_entry.id   AF-A0A0L7QYY2-F1
#
_cell.length_a   1.000
_cell.length_b   1.000
_cell.length_c   1.000
_cell.angle_alpha   90.00
_cell.angle_beta   90.00
_cell.angle_gamma   90.00
#
_symmetry.space_group_name_H-M   'P 1'
#
loop_
_entity.id
_entity.type
_entity.pdbx_description
1 polymer ?
#
loop_
_entity_poly.entity_id
_entity_poly.type
_entity_poly.pdbx_seq_one_letter_code
_entity_poly.pdbx_strand_id
1 'polypeptide(L)' 'DILPHPYSRDLSPTDYYFFEHLNNVLTNKLFLSEDTVKTVFQEFLNSKTNDIYSWQKGVESCRNYFD' A
#
# COMPACT_ATOMS: atom_id res chain seq x y z
N ASP A 1 -17.78 17.63 -19.53
CA ASP A 1 -17.69 16.48 -18.60
C ASP A 1 -16.56 15.55 -18.97
N ILE A 2 -15.52 15.51 -18.14
CA ILE A 2 -14.47 14.49 -18.17
C ILE A 2 -14.54 13.87 -16.78
N LEU A 3 -14.85 12.57 -16.70
CA LEU A 3 -14.83 11.83 -15.45
C LEU A 3 -13.48 12.06 -14.75
N PRO A 4 -13.46 12.62 -13.51
CA PRO A 4 -12.22 12.72 -12.78
C PRO A 4 -11.79 11.28 -12.53
N HIS A 5 -10.62 10.93 -13.05
CA HIS A 5 -10.03 9.63 -12.77
C HIS A 5 -9.94 9.48 -11.24
N PRO A 6 -10.21 8.30 -10.67
CA PRO A 6 -10.27 8.08 -9.22
C PRO A 6 -8.88 8.09 -8.56
N TYR A 7 -7.96 8.90 -9.07
CA TYR A 7 -6.57 8.98 -8.62
C TYR A 7 -6.29 10.41 -8.19
N SER A 8 -6.13 10.60 -6.89
CA SER A 8 -5.71 11.88 -6.32
C SER A 8 -4.35 12.26 -6.89
N ARG A 9 -4.28 13.49 -7.41
CA ARG A 9 -3.12 14.12 -8.04
C ARG A 9 -1.88 14.23 -7.14
N ASP A 10 -2.00 13.89 -5.86
CA ASP A 10 -0.97 13.99 -4.81
C ASP A 10 -0.22 12.69 -4.51
N LEU A 11 -0.63 11.54 -5.07
CA LEU A 11 0.12 10.30 -4.87
C LEU A 11 1.44 10.38 -5.63
N SER A 12 2.56 10.28 -4.91
CA SER A 12 3.84 10.16 -5.59
C SER A 12 3.83 8.87 -6.44
N PRO A 13 4.58 8.80 -7.55
CA PRO A 13 4.66 7.59 -8.37
C PRO A 13 4.98 6.35 -7.52
N THR A 14 5.78 6.53 -6.48
CA THR A 14 6.13 5.51 -5.50
C THR A 14 4.94 5.00 -4.70
N ASP A 15 4.07 5.89 -4.23
CA ASP A 15 2.87 5.50 -3.48
C ASP A 15 1.88 4.76 -4.39
N TYR A 16 1.76 5.16 -5.66
CA TYR A 16 0.92 4.48 -6.63
C TYR A 16 1.34 3.01 -6.80
N TYR A 17 2.63 2.75 -7.08
CA TYR A 17 3.13 1.38 -7.22
C TYR A 17 3.02 0.59 -5.91
N PHE A 18 3.20 1.24 -4.76
CA PHE A 18 3.02 0.63 -3.46
C PHE A 18 1.59 0.12 -3.26
N PHE A 19 0.60 1.00 -3.43
CA PHE A 19 -0.81 0.67 -3.20
C PHE A 19 -1.37 -0.29 -4.23
N GLU A 20 -0.91 -0.23 -5.50
CA GLU A 20 -1.29 -1.20 -6.51
C GLU A 20 -0.81 -2.61 -6.12
N HIS A 21 0.47 -2.74 -5.71
CA HIS A 21 1.01 -4.02 -5.26
C HIS A 21 0.35 -4.52 -3.98
N LEU A 22 0.07 -3.62 -3.03
CA LEU A 22 -0.65 -3.97 -1.81
C LEU A 22 -2.08 -4.44 -2.14
N ASN A 23 -2.81 -3.72 -3.00
CA ASN A 23 -4.16 -4.08 -3.39
C ASN A 23 -4.20 -5.47 -4.05
N ASN A 24 -3.21 -5.80 -4.88
CA ASN A 24 -3.10 -7.15 -5.47
C ASN A 24 -2.91 -8.25 -4.41
N VAL A 25 -2.19 -7.96 -3.32
CA VAL A 25 -2.02 -8.90 -2.19
C VAL A 25 -3.30 -9.02 -1.37
N LEU A 26 -4.05 -7.94 -1.20
CA LEU A 26 -5.28 -7.90 -0.40
C LEU A 26 -6.51 -8.40 -1.17
N THR A 27 -6.49 -8.34 -2.51
CA THR A 27 -7.61 -8.73 -3.37
C THR A 27 -7.99 -10.19 -3.12
N ASN A 28 -9.29 -10.44 -2.94
CA ASN A 28 -9.88 -11.75 -2.64
C ASN A 28 -9.44 -12.37 -1.30
N LYS A 29 -8.89 -11.60 -0.35
CA LYS A 29 -8.61 -12.06 1.01
C LYS A 29 -9.61 -11.46 1.99
N LEU A 30 -10.15 -12.31 2.87
CA LEU A 30 -10.92 -11.91 4.05
C LEU A 30 -10.06 -12.15 5.28
N PHE A 31 -9.84 -11.11 6.06
CA PHE A 31 -9.08 -11.18 7.30
C PHE A 31 -10.03 -11.26 8.48
N LEU A 32 -9.92 -12.32 9.28
CA LEU A 32 -10.77 -12.57 10.45
C LEU A 32 -10.21 -11.95 11.73
N SER A 33 -8.95 -11.51 11.73
CA SER A 33 -8.31 -10.84 12.84
C SER A 33 -7.32 -9.79 12.38
N GLU A 34 -7.16 -8.75 13.19
CA GLU A 34 -6.15 -7.71 13.00
C GLU A 34 -4.73 -8.30 12.96
N ASP A 35 -4.44 -9.31 13.79
CA ASP A 35 -3.15 -10.00 13.79
C ASP A 35 -2.85 -10.64 12.44
N THR A 36 -3.86 -11.23 11.79
CA THR A 36 -3.68 -11.83 10.46
C THR A 36 -3.38 -10.76 9.40
N VAL A 37 -4.03 -9.59 9.51
CA VAL A 37 -3.74 -8.43 8.64
C VAL A 37 -2.29 -7.98 8.85
N LYS A 38 -1.86 -7.83 10.10
CA LYS A 38 -0.49 -7.41 10.45
C LYS A 38 0.55 -8.38 9.91
N THR A 39 0.33 -9.69 10.05
CA THR A 39 1.24 -10.72 9.53
C THR A 39 1.35 -10.64 8.00
N VAL A 40 0.23 -10.59 7.28
CA VAL A 40 0.25 -10.53 5.80
C VAL A 40 0.89 -9.24 5.30
N PHE A 41 0.68 -8.12 6.01
CA PHE A 41 1.32 -6.86 5.68
C PHE A 41 2.84 -6.92 5.92
N GLN A 42 3.29 -7.54 7.02
CA GLN A 42 4.72 -7.75 7.28
C GLN A 42 5.36 -8.67 6.24
N GLU A 43 4.69 -9.76 5.83
CA GLU A 43 5.15 -10.64 4.76
C GLU A 43 5.27 -9.88 3.42
N PHE A 44 4.30 -9.02 3.11
CA PHE A 44 4.36 -8.14 1.94
C PHE A 44 5.59 -7.24 1.95
N LEU A 45 5.84 -6.53 3.05
CA LEU A 45 7.02 -5.68 3.21
C LEU A 45 8.32 -6.48 3.08
N ASN A 46 8.38 -7.66 3.72
CA ASN A 46 9.55 -8.53 3.66
C ASN A 46 9.80 -9.09 2.25
N SER A 47 8.75 -9.35 1.46
CA SER A 47 8.87 -9.82 0.08
C SER A 47 9.45 -8.79 -0.90
N LYS A 48 9.43 -7.50 -0.53
CA LYS A 48 9.86 -6.38 -1.38
C LYS A 48 11.20 -5.75 -0.95
N THR A 49 11.96 -6.46 -0.11
CA THR A 49 13.22 -6.02 0.55
C THR A 49 14.32 -5.48 -0.37
N ASN A 50 14.25 -5.67 -1.68
CA ASN A 50 15.26 -5.15 -2.61
C ASN A 50 15.07 -3.68 -3.03
N ASP A 51 13.94 -3.02 -2.70
CA ASP A 51 13.64 -1.66 -3.18
C ASP A 51 13.28 -0.70 -2.02
N ILE A 52 14.04 -0.83 -0.93
CA ILE A 52 13.82 -0.20 0.39
C ILE A 52 13.48 1.30 0.31
N TYR A 53 14.11 2.04 -0.60
CA TYR A 53 13.94 3.49 -0.76
C TYR A 53 12.51 3.88 -1.21
N SER A 54 11.92 3.08 -2.10
CA SER A 54 10.56 3.29 -2.59
C SER A 54 9.53 2.92 -1.51
N TRP A 55 9.74 1.83 -0.78
CA TRP A 55 8.77 1.35 0.23
C TRP A 55 8.75 2.20 1.50
N GLN A 56 9.89 2.81 1.89
CA GLN A 56 9.93 3.70 3.06
C GLN A 56 9.00 4.91 2.89
N LYS A 57 8.94 5.50 1.69
CA LYS A 57 7.98 6.57 1.37
C LYS A 57 6.53 6.09 1.45
N GLY A 58 6.24 4.90 0.92
CA GLY A 58 4.88 4.32 1.02
C GLY A 58 4.43 4.09 2.46
N VAL A 59 5.34 3.64 3.34
CA VAL A 59 5.05 3.45 4.78
C VAL A 59 4.85 4.79 5.50
N GLU A 60 5.64 5.81 5.20
CA GLU A 60 5.47 7.17 5.75
C GLU A 60 4.17 7.82 5.25
N SER A 61 3.82 7.65 3.97
CA SER A 61 2.54 8.08 3.40
C SER A 61 1.35 7.42 4.11
N CYS A 62 1.43 6.12 4.39
CA CYS A 62 0.41 5.44 5.20
C CYS A 62 0.30 6.04 6.60
N ARG A 63 1.42 6.29 7.29
CA ARG A 63 1.40 6.86 8.65
C ARG A 63 0.70 8.21 8.70
N ASN A 64 1.02 9.12 7.78
CA ASN A 64 0.42 10.45 7.72
C ASN A 64 -1.08 10.45 7.37
N TYR A 65 -1.62 9.34 6.86
CA TYR A 65 -3.06 9.21 6.55
C TYR A 65 -3.88 8.69 7.74
N PHE A 66 -3.23 8.06 8.72
CA PHE A 66 -3.88 7.48 9.90
C PHE A 66 -3.70 8.31 11.19
N ASP A 67 -2.86 9.36 11.15
CA ASP A 67 -2.83 10.45 12.15
C ASP A 67 -3.88 11.52 11.83
#